data_AF-A0A9P3CCW5-F1
#
_entry.id   AF-A0A9P3CCW5-F1
#
_cell.length_a   1.000
_cell.length_b   1.000
_cell.length_c   1.000
_cell.angle_alpha   90.00
_cell.angle_beta   90.00
_cell.angle_gamma   90.00
#
_symmetry.space_group_name_H-M   'P 1'
#
loop_
_entity.id
_entity.type
_entity.pdbx_description
1 polymer ?
#
loop_
_entity_poly.entity_id
_entity_poly.type
_entity_poly.pdbx_seq_one_letter_code
_entity_poly.pdbx_strand_id
1 'polypeptide(L)'
;MYANLAIAALASMAAAMPAPQAGSSPQEPLKFAGMSLRSASPIHFGQINANGSEFLIGAEPATYKPDVVEGEFNNQTVFTYVNGQGTIGLLTSVPGGQQIYVTEGNETIGQVAGQLKFTQAHTARTDGPAIYTGFENVYDATLKFENSSWVACPSARIEGAYTVYAASRFNNATDECLGFNWRVVQLPDNTTSAWQYTK
;
A
#
# COMPACT_ATOMS: atom_id res chain seq x y z
N MET A 1 -71.75 -23.82 17.78
CA MET A 1 -70.74 -23.03 18.52
C MET A 1 -69.37 -23.35 17.94
N TYR A 2 -68.84 -22.36 17.22
CA TYR A 2 -67.48 -22.03 16.77
C TYR A 2 -66.45 -23.13 16.42
N ALA A 3 -66.08 -23.17 15.14
CA ALA A 3 -64.90 -23.84 14.59
C ALA A 3 -63.65 -22.95 14.77
N ASN A 4 -62.57 -23.53 15.30
CA ASN A 4 -61.27 -22.86 15.43
C ASN A 4 -60.43 -23.13 14.17
N LEU A 5 -60.15 -22.08 13.40
CA LEU A 5 -59.08 -22.07 12.39
C LEU A 5 -57.78 -21.63 13.06
N ALA A 6 -56.77 -22.52 13.07
CA ALA A 6 -55.39 -22.16 13.39
C ALA A 6 -54.67 -21.79 12.09
N ILE A 7 -54.27 -20.52 11.95
CA ILE A 7 -53.43 -20.04 10.85
C ILE A 7 -51.98 -20.09 11.32
N ALA A 8 -51.18 -20.97 10.71
CA ALA A 8 -49.74 -21.05 10.93
C ALA A 8 -49.02 -19.98 10.08
N ALA A 9 -48.35 -19.04 10.74
CA ALA A 9 -47.51 -18.05 10.07
C ALA A 9 -46.10 -18.63 9.83
N LEU A 10 -45.76 -18.88 8.57
CA LEU A 10 -44.40 -19.20 8.11
C LEU A 10 -43.63 -17.89 7.96
N ALA A 11 -42.74 -17.59 8.91
CA ALA A 11 -41.79 -16.48 8.81
C ALA A 11 -40.65 -16.88 7.87
N SER A 12 -40.57 -16.24 6.70
CA SER A 12 -39.46 -16.39 5.76
C SER A 12 -38.22 -15.67 6.29
N MET A 13 -37.21 -16.42 6.72
CA MET A 13 -35.87 -15.89 7.02
C MET A 13 -35.12 -15.67 5.70
N ALA A 14 -35.01 -14.42 5.26
CA ALA A 14 -34.07 -14.06 4.21
C ALA A 14 -32.66 -14.09 4.80
N ALA A 15 -31.84 -15.06 4.40
CA ALA A 15 -30.42 -15.09 4.75
C ALA A 15 -29.71 -13.96 3.99
N ALA A 16 -29.26 -12.94 4.72
CA ALA A 16 -28.36 -11.94 4.16
C ALA A 16 -27.01 -12.61 3.86
N MET A 17 -26.71 -12.83 2.58
CA MET A 17 -25.37 -13.25 2.17
C MET A 17 -24.39 -12.09 2.43
N PRO A 18 -23.21 -12.33 3.01
CA PRO A 18 -22.20 -11.29 3.14
C PRO A 18 -21.81 -10.78 1.76
N ALA A 19 -21.78 -9.46 1.58
CA ALA A 19 -21.25 -8.86 0.37
C ALA A 19 -19.75 -9.19 0.24
N PRO A 20 -19.22 -9.41 -0.98
CA PRO A 20 -17.79 -9.54 -1.19
C PRO A 20 -17.04 -8.36 -0.58
N GLN A 21 -16.09 -8.63 0.32
CA GLN A 21 -15.25 -7.61 0.92
C GLN A 21 -13.95 -7.52 0.11
N ALA A 22 -13.56 -6.32 -0.33
CA ALA A 22 -12.28 -6.12 -1.00
C ALA A 22 -11.10 -6.59 -0.13
N GLY A 23 -10.10 -7.22 -0.74
CA GLY A 23 -8.97 -7.81 -0.01
C GLY A 23 -9.28 -9.13 0.67
N SER A 24 -10.30 -9.86 0.20
CA SER A 24 -10.69 -11.19 0.69
C SER A 24 -9.66 -12.27 0.35
N SER A 25 -8.91 -12.10 -0.75
CA SER A 25 -7.98 -13.11 -1.27
C SER A 25 -6.88 -12.48 -2.13
N PRO A 26 -5.80 -13.21 -2.45
CA PRO A 26 -4.80 -12.78 -3.42
C PRO A 26 -5.35 -12.55 -4.84
N GLN A 27 -6.45 -13.22 -5.21
CA GLN A 27 -7.11 -13.04 -6.50
C GLN A 27 -7.98 -11.77 -6.53
N GLU A 28 -8.48 -11.36 -5.37
CA GLU A 28 -9.30 -10.16 -5.19
C GLU A 28 -8.70 -9.25 -4.09
N PRO A 29 -7.47 -8.74 -4.30
CA PRO A 29 -6.83 -7.88 -3.31
C PRO A 29 -7.56 -6.53 -3.27
N LEU A 30 -7.49 -5.87 -2.12
CA LEU A 30 -7.83 -4.45 -2.02
C LEU A 30 -6.81 -3.68 -2.86
N LYS A 31 -7.30 -2.95 -3.86
CA LYS A 31 -6.52 -2.01 -4.67
C LYS A 31 -6.69 -0.61 -4.11
N PHE A 32 -5.59 0.11 -3.92
CA PHE A 32 -5.67 1.45 -3.36
C PHE A 32 -4.54 2.37 -3.81
N ALA A 33 -4.79 3.67 -3.75
CA ALA A 33 -3.76 4.71 -3.75
C ALA A 33 -3.44 5.12 -2.30
N GLY A 34 -2.18 5.50 -2.05
CA GLY A 34 -1.73 6.01 -0.75
C GLY A 34 -1.80 7.53 -0.68
N MET A 35 -2.34 8.06 0.41
CA MET A 35 -2.43 9.51 0.65
C MET A 35 -1.92 9.87 2.04
N SER A 36 -1.07 10.89 2.15
CA SER A 36 -0.56 11.36 3.44
C SER A 36 -1.52 12.36 4.11
N LEU A 37 -1.91 12.07 5.34
CA LEU A 37 -2.71 12.95 6.18
C LEU A 37 -1.84 13.57 7.28
N ARG A 38 -1.43 14.81 7.05
CA ARG A 38 -0.78 15.69 8.03
C ARG A 38 -1.16 17.14 7.81
N SER A 39 -2.14 17.64 8.56
CA SER A 39 -2.65 19.01 8.43
C SER A 39 -1.55 20.07 8.51
N ALA A 40 -1.74 21.18 7.78
CA ALA A 40 -0.84 22.33 7.77
C ALA A 40 0.62 21.97 7.44
N SER A 41 0.82 21.08 6.46
CA SER A 41 2.15 20.66 6.02
C SER A 41 2.22 20.47 4.52
N PRO A 42 3.42 20.56 3.90
CA PRO A 42 3.57 20.40 2.45
C PRO A 42 3.21 19.00 1.95
N ILE A 43 3.17 18.00 2.83
CA ILE A 43 2.78 16.63 2.49
C ILE A 43 1.27 16.38 2.73
N HIS A 44 0.47 17.35 3.16
CA HIS A 44 -0.96 17.10 3.37
C HIS A 44 -1.67 16.77 2.06
N PHE A 45 -2.41 15.65 2.02
CA PHE A 45 -3.03 15.09 0.82
C PHE A 45 -2.05 14.73 -0.31
N GLY A 46 -0.75 14.64 0.00
CA GLY A 46 0.25 14.16 -0.94
C GLY A 46 0.02 12.70 -1.29
N GLN A 47 0.20 12.35 -2.57
CA GLN A 47 0.19 10.96 -3.00
C GLN A 47 1.51 10.28 -2.64
N ILE A 48 1.44 9.00 -2.29
CA ILE A 48 2.61 8.20 -1.95
C ILE A 48 2.95 7.33 -3.16
N ASN A 49 4.05 7.66 -3.83
CA ASN A 49 4.39 7.14 -5.14
C ASN A 49 5.67 6.31 -5.13
N ALA A 50 5.64 5.19 -5.84
CA ALA A 50 6.81 4.35 -6.11
C ALA A 50 7.71 5.04 -7.13
N ASN A 51 8.92 5.38 -6.72
CA ASN A 51 9.90 6.04 -7.57
C ASN A 51 11.30 5.60 -7.13
N GLY A 52 12.12 5.11 -8.06
CA GLY A 52 13.52 4.80 -7.81
C GLY A 52 13.77 3.84 -6.63
N SER A 53 13.04 2.71 -6.57
CA SER A 53 13.09 1.71 -5.49
C SER A 53 12.72 2.19 -4.08
N GLU A 54 12.09 3.36 -3.94
CA GLU A 54 11.56 3.88 -2.68
C GLU A 54 10.18 4.49 -2.87
N PHE A 55 9.54 4.86 -1.77
CA PHE A 55 8.27 5.59 -1.79
C PHE A 55 8.50 7.04 -1.41
N LEU A 56 7.96 7.93 -2.24
CA LEU A 56 8.09 9.38 -2.11
C LEU A 56 6.72 10.04 -2.06
N ILE A 57 6.62 11.13 -1.31
CA ILE A 57 5.52 12.10 -1.39
C ILE A 57 6.03 13.33 -2.14
N GLY A 58 5.25 13.85 -3.10
CA GLY A 58 5.66 15.01 -3.90
C GLY A 58 6.51 14.68 -5.12
N ALA A 59 6.65 13.41 -5.47
CA ALA A 59 7.25 12.95 -6.72
C ALA A 59 6.24 12.14 -7.54
N GLU A 60 6.37 12.16 -8.87
CA GLU A 60 5.57 11.30 -9.75
C GLU A 60 6.03 9.84 -9.69
N PRO A 61 5.15 8.86 -9.92
CA PRO A 61 5.53 7.46 -10.07
C PRO A 61 6.54 7.26 -11.21
N ALA A 62 7.52 6.39 -11.00
CA ALA A 62 8.45 5.99 -12.06
C ALA A 62 8.05 4.60 -12.59
N THR A 63 7.42 4.56 -13.77
CA THR A 63 6.98 3.32 -14.42
C THR A 63 7.73 3.06 -15.72
N TYR A 64 7.89 1.80 -16.09
CA TYR A 64 8.47 1.39 -17.36
C TYR A 64 7.64 0.29 -18.00
N LYS A 65 7.57 0.28 -19.33
CA LYS A 65 6.99 -0.78 -20.15
C LYS A 65 7.93 -1.03 -21.34
N PRO A 66 8.46 -2.25 -21.52
CA PRO A 66 9.21 -2.60 -22.73
C PRO A 66 8.35 -2.49 -23.99
N ASP A 67 8.94 -2.11 -25.12
CA ASP A 67 8.23 -1.96 -26.40
C ASP A 67 7.60 -3.27 -26.91
N VAL A 68 8.19 -4.42 -26.55
CA VAL A 68 7.67 -5.76 -26.89
C VAL A 68 6.39 -6.13 -26.14
N VAL A 69 6.04 -5.37 -25.09
CA VAL A 69 4.83 -5.60 -24.30
C VAL A 69 3.68 -4.78 -24.89
N GLU A 70 2.66 -5.47 -25.39
CA GLU A 70 1.41 -4.88 -25.85
C GLU A 70 0.45 -4.59 -24.69
N GLY A 71 -0.50 -3.68 -24.93
CA GLY A 71 -1.53 -3.32 -23.98
C GLY A 71 -1.31 -1.98 -23.28
N GLU A 72 -2.39 -1.51 -22.64
CA GLU A 72 -2.44 -0.28 -21.87
C GLU A 72 -2.08 -0.56 -20.41
N PHE A 73 -1.21 0.27 -19.85
CA PHE A 73 -0.78 0.19 -18.46
C PHE A 73 -0.90 1.57 -17.82
N ASN A 74 -1.19 1.59 -16.52
CA ASN A 74 -1.23 2.84 -15.79
C ASN A 74 0.19 3.40 -15.57
N ASN A 75 0.26 4.68 -15.24
CA ASN A 75 1.46 5.38 -14.74
C ASN A 75 1.28 5.85 -13.28
N GLN A 76 0.38 5.21 -12.53
CA GLN A 76 0.02 5.58 -11.16
C GLN A 76 0.54 4.54 -10.18
N THR A 77 0.90 4.95 -8.96
CA THR A 77 1.24 3.96 -7.92
C THR A 77 -0.03 3.34 -7.35
N VAL A 78 -0.22 2.06 -7.61
CA VAL A 78 -1.35 1.27 -7.09
C VAL A 78 -0.82 0.16 -6.21
N PHE A 79 -1.30 0.15 -4.96
CA PHE A 79 -0.97 -0.84 -3.95
C PHE A 79 -2.00 -1.97 -3.93
N THR A 80 -1.56 -3.15 -3.51
CA THR A 80 -2.42 -4.30 -3.24
C THR A 80 -2.29 -4.75 -1.78
N TYR A 81 -3.41 -5.11 -1.17
CA TYR A 81 -3.46 -5.63 0.19
C TYR A 81 -4.47 -6.76 0.31
N VAL A 82 -4.13 -7.79 1.08
CA VAL A 82 -5.05 -8.88 1.45
C VAL A 82 -5.19 -8.85 2.97
N ASN A 83 -6.44 -8.80 3.43
CA ASN A 83 -6.74 -8.63 4.85
C ASN A 83 -6.11 -9.76 5.67
N GLY A 84 -5.40 -9.39 6.74
CA GLY A 84 -4.78 -10.34 7.66
C GLY A 84 -3.49 -11.01 7.18
N GLN A 85 -2.99 -10.73 5.96
CA GLN A 85 -1.72 -11.31 5.49
C GLN A 85 -0.48 -10.62 6.06
N GLY A 86 -0.62 -9.38 6.54
CA GLY A 86 0.49 -8.63 7.11
C GLY A 86 1.48 -8.08 6.06
N THR A 87 1.20 -8.24 4.77
CA THR A 87 2.05 -7.84 3.64
C THR A 87 1.29 -6.90 2.70
N ILE A 88 2.00 -6.07 1.94
CA ILE A 88 1.46 -5.25 0.85
C ILE A 88 2.30 -5.45 -0.42
N GLY A 89 1.69 -5.24 -1.58
CA GLY A 89 2.36 -5.34 -2.88
C GLY A 89 2.08 -4.15 -3.78
N LEU A 90 2.74 -4.14 -4.93
CA LEU A 90 2.43 -3.23 -6.04
C LEU A 90 1.60 -3.97 -7.09
N LEU A 91 0.56 -3.31 -7.62
CA LEU A 91 -0.23 -3.84 -8.72
C LEU A 91 0.57 -3.71 -10.03
N THR A 92 1.25 -4.79 -10.41
CA THR A 92 2.07 -4.87 -11.62
C THR A 92 1.71 -6.06 -12.49
N SER A 93 2.01 -5.96 -13.79
CA SER A 93 1.87 -7.07 -14.74
C SER A 93 3.17 -7.81 -15.04
N VAL A 94 4.30 -7.27 -14.59
CA VAL A 94 5.60 -7.91 -14.77
C VAL A 94 5.65 -9.28 -14.07
N PRO A 95 6.15 -10.35 -14.73
CA PRO A 95 6.28 -11.66 -14.10
C PRO A 95 7.10 -11.62 -12.81
N GLY A 96 6.56 -12.22 -11.75
CA GLY A 96 7.12 -12.19 -10.40
C GLY A 96 6.66 -11.00 -9.55
N GLY A 97 6.02 -10.00 -10.15
CA GLY A 97 5.51 -8.82 -9.47
C GLY A 97 6.61 -7.94 -8.86
N GLN A 98 6.19 -7.02 -7.99
CA GLN A 98 7.09 -6.22 -7.15
C GLN A 98 6.51 -6.12 -5.73
N GLN A 99 7.31 -6.53 -4.75
CA GLN A 99 6.90 -6.59 -3.35
C GLN A 99 7.44 -5.40 -2.59
N ILE A 100 6.65 -4.91 -1.64
CA ILE A 100 7.03 -3.79 -0.79
C ILE A 100 7.61 -4.33 0.51
N TYR A 101 8.62 -3.65 1.03
CA TYR A 101 9.28 -4.00 2.28
C TYR A 101 9.78 -2.75 3.00
N VAL A 102 10.00 -2.91 4.30
CA VAL A 102 10.71 -1.93 5.13
C VAL A 102 12.14 -2.44 5.34
N THR A 103 13.14 -1.56 5.22
CA THR A 103 14.53 -1.93 5.49
C THR A 103 14.76 -2.20 6.98
N GLU A 104 15.50 -3.25 7.33
CA GLU A 104 15.92 -3.45 8.74
C GLU A 104 17.06 -2.50 9.13
N GLY A 105 17.79 -2.00 8.14
CA GLY A 105 19.00 -1.21 8.32
C GLY A 105 20.25 -2.10 8.28
N ASN A 106 21.31 -1.55 7.69
CA ASN A 106 22.61 -2.18 7.63
C ASN A 106 23.68 -1.11 7.39
N GLU A 107 24.40 -0.75 8.45
CA GLU A 107 25.39 0.33 8.41
C GLU A 107 26.55 0.04 7.46
N THR A 108 26.96 -1.23 7.31
CA THR A 108 28.07 -1.64 6.43
C THR A 108 27.83 -1.28 4.96
N ILE A 109 26.56 -1.27 4.54
CA ILE A 109 26.16 -0.88 3.17
C ILE A 109 25.43 0.46 3.14
N GLY A 110 25.41 1.21 4.25
CA GLY A 110 24.73 2.50 4.36
C GLY A 110 23.20 2.43 4.25
N GLN A 111 22.58 1.27 4.49
CA GLN A 111 21.13 1.12 4.45
C GLN A 111 20.52 1.67 5.74
N VAL A 112 19.71 2.71 5.61
CA VAL A 112 18.95 3.30 6.72
C VAL A 112 17.80 2.37 7.11
N ALA A 113 17.59 2.14 8.41
CA ALA A 113 16.46 1.36 8.92
C ALA A 113 15.12 2.09 8.74
N GLY A 114 14.05 1.35 8.46
CA GLY A 114 12.70 1.88 8.37
C GLY A 114 12.32 2.47 7.01
N GLN A 115 13.23 2.58 6.04
CA GLN A 115 12.89 3.11 4.71
C GLN A 115 11.90 2.19 4.00
N LEU A 116 10.81 2.75 3.47
CA LEU A 116 9.86 1.98 2.68
C LEU A 116 10.36 1.85 1.24
N LYS A 117 10.50 0.61 0.78
CA LYS A 117 11.10 0.26 -0.51
C LYS A 117 10.30 -0.82 -1.20
N PHE A 118 10.64 -1.08 -2.46
CA PHE A 118 10.06 -2.18 -3.22
C PHE A 118 11.13 -2.92 -4.02
N THR A 119 10.85 -4.19 -4.33
CA THR A 119 11.78 -5.04 -5.08
C THR A 119 11.85 -4.61 -6.54
N GLN A 120 13.00 -4.84 -7.17
CA GLN A 120 13.14 -4.66 -8.61
C GLN A 120 12.25 -5.67 -9.35
N ALA A 121 11.78 -5.30 -10.53
CA ALA A 121 11.11 -6.23 -11.44
C ALA A 121 11.91 -7.52 -11.65
N HIS A 122 11.20 -8.64 -11.79
CA HIS A 122 11.77 -9.99 -12.03
C HIS A 122 12.65 -10.55 -10.92
N THR A 123 12.77 -9.90 -9.75
CA THR A 123 13.61 -10.39 -8.67
C THR A 123 13.05 -10.07 -7.28
N ALA A 124 13.22 -11.01 -6.35
CA ALA A 124 12.98 -10.79 -4.93
C ALA A 124 14.24 -10.28 -4.18
N ARG A 125 15.36 -10.07 -4.90
CA ARG A 125 16.61 -9.62 -4.30
C ARG A 125 16.50 -8.17 -3.83
N THR A 126 16.94 -7.93 -2.61
CA THR A 126 17.08 -6.60 -2.00
C THR A 126 18.57 -6.27 -1.84
N ASP A 127 18.89 -4.99 -1.70
CA ASP A 127 20.28 -4.53 -1.49
C ASP A 127 20.80 -4.88 -0.08
N GLY A 128 19.89 -5.15 0.86
CA GLY A 128 20.19 -5.47 2.26
C GLY A 128 18.99 -6.15 2.94
N PRO A 129 19.05 -6.34 4.27
CA PRO A 129 17.97 -7.00 5.01
C PRO A 129 16.63 -6.25 4.88
N ALA A 130 15.54 -7.02 4.81
CA ALA A 130 14.22 -6.54 4.43
C ALA A 130 13.11 -7.22 5.23
N ILE A 131 12.20 -6.41 5.78
CA ILE A 131 11.02 -6.85 6.49
C ILE A 131 9.81 -6.71 5.57
N TYR A 132 9.22 -7.84 5.17
CA TYR A 132 8.06 -7.89 4.29
C TYR A 132 6.72 -7.91 5.05
N THR A 133 6.75 -8.19 6.35
CA THR A 133 5.56 -8.35 7.20
C THR A 133 5.44 -7.22 8.21
N GLY A 134 4.24 -7.04 8.77
CA GLY A 134 3.94 -6.01 9.77
C GLY A 134 3.00 -4.91 9.27
N PHE A 135 2.54 -5.00 8.01
CA PHE A 135 1.58 -4.07 7.43
C PHE A 135 0.15 -4.37 7.89
N GLU A 136 -0.56 -3.34 8.34
CA GLU A 136 -1.95 -3.47 8.79
C GLU A 136 -2.80 -2.33 8.25
N ASN A 137 -3.90 -2.66 7.60
CA ASN A 137 -4.96 -1.69 7.29
C ASN A 137 -5.99 -1.72 8.42
N VAL A 138 -5.99 -0.70 9.28
CA VAL A 138 -6.89 -0.64 10.44
C VAL A 138 -8.26 -0.05 10.10
N TYR A 139 -9.20 -0.10 11.04
CA TYR A 139 -10.63 0.21 10.87
C TYR A 139 -10.93 1.55 10.17
N ASP A 140 -10.09 2.57 10.33
CA ASP A 140 -10.23 3.88 9.71
C ASP A 140 -9.50 4.00 8.36
N ALA A 141 -9.28 2.89 7.65
CA ALA A 141 -8.54 2.84 6.38
C ALA A 141 -7.16 3.53 6.49
N THR A 142 -6.49 3.36 7.63
CA THR A 142 -5.13 3.85 7.85
C THR A 142 -4.17 2.67 7.75
N LEU A 143 -3.18 2.78 6.87
CA LEU A 143 -2.11 1.81 6.76
C LEU A 143 -1.06 2.08 7.84
N LYS A 144 -0.73 1.06 8.61
CA LYS A 144 0.32 1.07 9.64
C LYS A 144 1.39 0.04 9.34
N PHE A 145 2.55 0.23 9.96
CA PHE A 145 3.61 -0.77 10.01
C PHE A 145 3.97 -1.02 11.48
N GLU A 146 3.87 -2.27 11.93
CA GLU A 146 4.14 -2.68 13.32
C GLU A 146 3.39 -1.79 14.34
N ASN A 147 2.10 -1.62 14.09
CA ASN A 147 1.19 -0.78 14.87
C ASN A 147 1.59 0.71 14.98
N SER A 148 2.54 1.17 14.18
CA SER A 148 3.03 2.55 14.16
C SER A 148 2.69 3.26 12.84
N SER A 149 2.61 4.59 12.90
CA SER A 149 2.39 5.44 11.73
C SER A 149 3.68 5.60 10.90
N TRP A 150 3.71 6.60 10.03
CA TRP A 150 4.80 6.83 9.09
C TRP A 150 5.48 8.18 9.35
N VAL A 151 6.72 8.31 8.89
CA VAL A 151 7.48 9.56 8.87
C VAL A 151 7.91 9.82 7.44
N ALA A 152 7.80 11.08 6.99
CA ALA A 152 8.29 11.51 5.70
C ALA A 152 9.40 12.55 5.91
N CYS A 153 10.60 12.31 5.38
CA CYS A 153 11.73 13.23 5.49
C CYS A 153 12.08 13.79 4.11
N PRO A 154 12.60 15.02 3.99
CA PRO A 154 13.02 15.57 2.71
C PRO A 154 13.91 14.60 1.93
N SER A 155 13.59 14.38 0.66
CA SER A 155 14.32 13.46 -0.20
C SER A 155 15.64 14.11 -0.62
N ALA A 156 16.75 13.38 -0.46
CA ALA A 156 18.03 13.80 -1.02
C ALA A 156 18.11 13.65 -2.55
N ARG A 157 17.16 12.93 -3.16
CA ARG A 157 17.18 12.62 -4.61
C ARG A 157 16.33 13.56 -5.43
N ILE A 158 15.21 14.02 -4.89
CA ILE A 158 14.24 14.86 -5.61
C ILE A 158 13.88 16.05 -4.73
N GLU A 159 14.24 17.25 -5.20
CA GLU A 159 13.90 18.50 -4.53
C GLU A 159 12.38 18.65 -4.35
N GLY A 160 11.95 19.03 -3.14
CA GLY A 160 10.53 19.18 -2.80
C GLY A 160 9.79 17.87 -2.51
N ALA A 161 10.40 16.71 -2.75
CA ALA A 161 9.83 15.42 -2.39
C ALA A 161 10.25 14.97 -0.99
N TYR A 162 9.52 14.00 -0.43
CA TYR A 162 9.79 13.42 0.88
C TYR A 162 9.85 11.90 0.80
N THR A 163 10.95 11.30 1.28
CA THR A 163 11.10 9.84 1.40
C THR A 163 10.31 9.31 2.60
N VAL A 164 9.61 8.20 2.41
CA VAL A 164 8.73 7.58 3.40
C VAL A 164 9.48 6.52 4.22
N TYR A 165 9.31 6.59 5.53
CA TYR A 165 9.88 5.69 6.53
C TYR A 165 8.81 5.18 7.51
N ALA A 166 8.92 3.93 7.94
CA ALA A 166 8.15 3.36 9.04
C ALA A 166 8.62 3.94 10.38
N ALA A 167 7.69 4.57 11.12
CA ALA A 167 8.03 5.25 12.36
C ALA A 167 8.52 4.28 13.47
N SER A 168 8.13 3.01 13.42
CA SER A 168 8.57 2.00 14.40
C SER A 168 10.05 1.65 14.30
N ARG A 169 10.70 1.97 13.18
CA ARG A 169 12.08 1.55 12.87
C ARG A 169 13.02 2.70 12.59
N PHE A 170 12.50 3.86 12.16
CA PHE A 170 13.31 5.00 11.77
C PHE A 170 13.63 5.90 12.96
N ASN A 171 14.88 5.83 13.42
CA ASN A 171 15.37 6.58 14.59
C ASN A 171 16.16 7.85 14.24
N ASN A 172 16.30 8.16 12.95
CA ASN A 172 17.14 9.26 12.45
C ASN A 172 16.31 10.46 11.98
N ALA A 173 15.12 10.66 12.56
CA ALA A 173 14.26 11.77 12.20
C ALA A 173 14.88 13.11 12.62
N THR A 174 14.96 14.04 11.67
CA THR A 174 15.33 15.44 11.90
C THR A 174 14.08 16.29 12.13
N ASP A 175 14.23 17.56 12.50
CA ASP A 175 13.12 18.51 12.67
C ASP A 175 12.35 18.77 11.36
N GLU A 176 12.97 18.48 10.21
CA GLU A 176 12.33 18.59 8.89
C GLU A 176 11.49 17.36 8.52
N CYS A 177 11.64 16.27 9.28
CA CYS A 177 10.85 15.07 9.10
C CYS A 177 9.44 15.23 9.69
N LEU A 178 8.46 14.71 8.97
CA LEU A 178 7.05 14.95 9.21
C LEU A 178 6.34 13.62 9.45
N GLY A 179 5.93 13.38 10.70
CA GLY A 179 5.04 12.25 11.01
C GLY A 179 3.67 12.42 10.35
N PHE A 180 3.14 11.37 9.73
CA PHE A 180 1.85 11.40 9.01
C PHE A 180 1.08 10.08 9.13
N ASN A 181 -0.24 10.15 8.92
CA ASN A 181 -1.08 8.96 8.75
C ASN A 181 -1.23 8.63 7.27
N TRP A 182 -0.97 7.37 6.91
CA TRP A 182 -1.16 6.88 5.54
C TRP A 182 -2.61 6.47 5.36
N ARG A 183 -3.39 7.29 4.66
CA ARG A 183 -4.76 6.98 4.28
C ARG A 183 -4.78 6.06 3.07
N VAL A 184 -5.49 4.95 3.19
CA VAL A 184 -5.85 4.03 2.11
C VAL A 184 -7.04 4.62 1.36
N VAL A 185 -6.82 4.95 0.08
CA VAL A 185 -7.87 5.42 -0.83
C VAL A 185 -8.21 4.28 -1.79
N GLN A 186 -9.30 3.56 -1.50
CA GLN A 186 -9.73 2.42 -2.29
C GLN A 186 -9.97 2.82 -3.75
N LEU A 187 -9.48 1.98 -4.66
CA LEU A 187 -9.67 2.12 -6.11
C LEU A 187 -10.63 1.05 -6.63
N PRO A 188 -11.25 1.24 -7.80
CA PRO A 188 -12.14 0.26 -8.42
C PRO A 188 -11.43 -1.09 -8.69
N ASP A 189 -12.20 -2.18 -8.67
CA ASP A 189 -11.65 -3.53 -8.92
C ASP A 189 -11.09 -3.69 -10.33
N ASN A 190 -11.56 -2.91 -11.31
CA ASN A 190 -11.06 -2.91 -12.68
C ASN A 190 -9.85 -1.97 -12.90
N THR A 191 -9.22 -1.47 -11.82
CA THR A 191 -8.00 -0.66 -11.92
C THR A 191 -6.92 -1.42 -12.68
N THR A 192 -6.47 -0.83 -13.79
CA THR A 192 -5.35 -1.29 -14.61
C THR A 192 -4.06 -1.26 -13.80
N SER A 193 -3.14 -2.20 -14.05
CA SER A 193 -1.81 -2.26 -13.44
C SER A 193 -0.80 -1.35 -14.16
N ALA A 194 0.31 -1.04 -13.49
CA ALA A 194 1.53 -0.65 -14.20
C ALA A 194 2.17 -1.90 -14.83
N TRP A 195 2.98 -1.76 -15.88
CA TRP A 195 3.82 -2.91 -16.27
C TRP A 195 4.83 -3.22 -15.16
N GLN A 196 5.69 -2.25 -14.83
CA GLN A 196 6.56 -2.28 -13.66
C GLN A 196 6.86 -0.86 -13.17
N TYR A 197 7.32 -0.75 -11.93
CA TYR A 197 7.94 0.44 -11.35
C TYR A 197 9.45 0.31 -11.38
N THR A 198 10.17 1.39 -11.64
CA THR A 198 11.62 1.36 -11.81
C THR A 198 12.38 1.63 -10.52
N LYS A 199 13.54 0.96 -10.42
CA LYS A 199 14.61 1.30 -9.49
C LYS A 199 15.37 2.53 -9.95
#